data_AF-A0A9P9M3H3-F1
#
_entry.id   AF-A0A9P9M3H3-F1
#
_cell.length_a   1.000
_cell.length_b   1.000
_cell.length_c   1.000
_cell.angle_alpha   90.00
_cell.angle_beta   90.00
_cell.angle_gamma   90.00
#
_symmetry.space_group_name_H-M   'P 1'
#
loop_
_entity.id
_entity.type
_entity.pdbx_description
1 polymer ?
#
loop_
_entity_poly.entity_id
_entity_poly.type
_entity_poly.pdbx_seq_one_letter_code
_entity_poly.pdbx_strand_id
1 'polypeptide(L)'
;MDVKPGEHSKPPQSLQFINITDKPESQKGEFAITVRSHARRSFVYRKRSPKPKQTRTQTPRPTSGPGSEGAIEDPHKLQGKFKLNTWSTKPRRKGARKIGEKAELPVPIVLKHVSLQPYERAIRPTSIKNSPRTSAYPNIQVTTAFTRNIFAINYDSSWNIYDVTDSAVLHVTCCMISQNRDILSSTDDSPDTLYHKGEMMKIMSLRLTETSHKLGDADIFSVAVLVILESIQGTSQAATAHRVGLQRMVNLRGGYQSFKHSPLMLRLLAWTDIAYSIRFATSPAFPCLFTSSIMADNPLPKNTSNPSLTMVPSLQSDSETALIVSTLRKISLTIDLPNLTLDDKKIVVSDLYNIQYRLLSSLNSPSTSGACDLDYAFRIASLVYLNHFIREQSNRARLHDNLLSRLAAILKSMRWDVEFSGWASDSDSKDVQWKKDLLMWIVFVALAASRDDVMRIGFIAALRTAGPEFLRLGLDEVKARHRRVAWSESKCSEALDEIWNAIIKEGFGLRAEYLEA
;
A
#
# COMPACT_ATOMS: atom_id res chain seq x y z
N MET A 1 -46.06 23.70 30.07
CA MET A 1 -45.20 22.70 29.39
C MET A 1 -43.82 23.30 29.30
N ASP A 2 -42.94 22.89 30.21
CA ASP A 2 -41.59 23.44 30.37
C ASP A 2 -40.66 23.01 29.23
N VAL A 3 -39.98 23.99 28.66
CA VAL A 3 -38.92 23.80 27.67
C VAL A 3 -37.61 23.54 28.42
N LYS A 4 -37.05 22.32 28.27
CA LYS A 4 -35.75 21.97 28.83
C LYS A 4 -34.61 22.74 28.14
N PRO A 5 -33.67 23.33 28.90
CA PRO A 5 -32.52 24.02 28.33
C PRO A 5 -31.38 23.06 27.95
N GLY A 6 -30.88 23.28 26.74
CA GLY A 6 -29.54 23.04 26.21
C GLY A 6 -28.65 21.97 26.84
N GLU A 7 -28.48 20.85 26.13
CA GLU A 7 -27.29 20.01 26.24
C GLU A 7 -26.04 20.84 25.88
N HIS A 8 -25.20 21.09 26.88
CA HIS A 8 -23.86 21.65 26.68
C HIS A 8 -23.04 20.71 25.80
N SER A 9 -22.67 21.18 24.61
CA SER A 9 -21.76 20.48 23.71
C SER A 9 -20.43 20.24 24.43
N LYS A 10 -20.05 18.96 24.59
CA LYS A 10 -18.73 18.60 25.11
C LYS A 10 -17.66 19.29 24.26
N PRO A 11 -16.62 19.87 24.86
CA PRO A 11 -15.53 20.46 24.10
C PRO A 11 -14.93 19.40 23.17
N PRO A 12 -14.56 19.77 21.93
CA PRO A 12 -14.00 18.83 20.97
C PRO A 12 -12.75 18.18 21.58
N GLN A 13 -12.76 16.86 21.69
CA GLN A 13 -11.60 16.11 22.20
C GLN A 13 -10.34 16.51 21.40
N SER A 14 -9.22 16.71 22.07
CA SER A 14 -7.93 16.95 21.41
C SER A 14 -7.50 15.72 20.61
N LEU A 15 -6.99 15.90 19.40
CA LEU A 15 -6.32 14.83 18.66
C LEU A 15 -4.97 14.52 19.30
N GLN A 16 -4.65 13.24 19.48
CA GLN A 16 -3.33 12.79 19.91
C GLN A 16 -2.83 11.73 18.94
N PHE A 17 -1.55 11.80 18.58
CA PHE A 17 -0.92 10.80 17.75
C PHE A 17 -0.55 9.58 18.60
N ILE A 18 -0.98 8.38 18.19
CA ILE A 18 -0.67 7.14 18.90
C ILE A 18 0.45 6.42 18.14
N ASN A 19 1.56 6.19 18.83
CA ASN A 19 2.68 5.40 18.30
C ASN A 19 2.47 3.93 18.70
N ILE A 20 1.98 3.13 17.77
CA ILE A 20 1.90 1.68 17.90
C ILE A 20 3.00 1.11 17.00
N THR A 21 4.14 0.76 17.58
CA THR A 21 5.19 0.02 16.87
C THR A 21 5.36 -1.33 17.54
N ASP A 22 4.89 -2.37 16.85
CA ASP A 22 5.18 -3.74 17.25
C ASP A 22 6.68 -4.00 17.06
N LYS A 23 7.28 -4.70 18.03
CA LYS A 23 8.69 -5.08 17.95
C LYS A 23 8.81 -6.33 17.09
N PRO A 24 9.55 -6.33 15.96
CA PRO A 24 9.89 -7.58 15.30
C PRO A 24 10.68 -8.46 16.27
N GLU A 25 10.23 -9.70 16.47
CA GLU A 25 10.84 -10.62 17.44
C GLU A 25 12.30 -10.94 17.12
N SER A 26 12.65 -10.91 15.82
CA SER A 26 13.98 -11.13 15.27
C SER A 26 15.01 -10.07 15.66
N GLN A 27 14.60 -8.86 16.08
CA GLN A 27 15.51 -7.73 16.29
C GLN A 27 15.47 -7.10 17.70
N LYS A 28 14.94 -7.81 18.71
CA LYS A 28 14.79 -7.28 20.09
C LYS A 28 16.10 -6.69 20.68
N GLY A 29 17.27 -7.20 20.27
CA GLY A 29 18.59 -6.72 20.72
C GLY A 29 19.09 -5.45 20.01
N GLU A 30 19.17 -5.46 18.69
CA GLU A 30 19.72 -4.34 17.89
C GLU A 30 18.82 -3.11 17.88
N PHE A 31 17.50 -3.31 17.85
CA PHE A 31 16.53 -2.22 17.90
C PHE A 31 16.61 -1.46 19.23
N ALA A 32 16.76 -2.17 20.35
CA ALA A 32 16.94 -1.55 21.66
C ALA A 32 18.23 -0.71 21.72
N ILE A 33 19.31 -1.16 21.07
CA ILE A 33 20.58 -0.42 21.00
C ILE A 33 20.41 0.83 20.15
N THR A 34 19.74 0.75 19.00
CA THR A 34 19.50 1.88 18.10
C THR A 34 18.57 2.92 18.72
N VAL A 35 17.48 2.50 19.35
CA VAL A 35 16.56 3.40 20.07
C VAL A 35 17.23 4.04 21.28
N ARG A 36 18.01 3.28 22.07
CA ARG A 36 18.79 3.85 23.19
C ARG A 36 19.85 4.82 22.70
N SER A 37 20.52 4.52 21.60
CA SER A 37 21.49 5.39 20.93
C SER A 37 20.83 6.71 20.50
N HIS A 38 19.67 6.64 19.85
CA HIS A 38 18.90 7.82 19.43
C HIS A 38 18.34 8.64 20.60
N ALA A 39 17.79 7.98 21.62
CA ALA A 39 17.33 8.63 22.85
C ALA A 39 18.49 9.33 23.57
N ARG A 40 19.65 8.66 23.67
CA ARG A 40 20.87 9.23 24.26
C ARG A 40 21.41 10.40 23.44
N ARG A 41 21.44 10.31 22.11
CA ARG A 41 21.84 11.42 21.22
C ARG A 41 20.90 12.62 21.36
N SER A 42 19.59 12.39 21.38
CA SER A 42 18.58 13.45 21.57
C SER A 42 18.71 14.12 22.94
N PHE A 43 18.94 13.34 24.00
CA PHE A 43 19.19 13.87 25.34
C PHE A 43 20.46 14.73 25.39
N VAL A 44 21.56 14.28 24.78
CA VAL A 44 22.82 15.03 24.70
C VAL A 44 22.64 16.32 23.91
N TYR A 45 21.88 16.28 22.81
CA TYR A 45 21.58 17.46 22.00
C TYR A 45 20.80 18.50 22.82
N ARG A 46 19.76 18.06 23.55
CA ARG A 46 18.95 18.93 24.41
C ARG A 46 19.75 19.55 25.57
N LYS A 47 20.78 18.85 26.06
CA LYS A 47 21.70 19.38 27.09
C LYS A 47 22.72 20.38 26.54
N ARG A 48 23.08 20.27 25.26
CA ARG A 48 24.10 21.12 24.61
C ARG A 48 23.54 22.37 23.96
N SER A 49 22.24 22.45 23.72
CA SER A 49 21.59 23.68 23.25
C SER A 49 21.55 24.72 24.38
N PRO A 50 22.23 25.87 24.25
CA PRO A 50 22.12 26.94 25.23
C PRO A 50 20.68 27.47 25.21
N LYS A 51 20.04 27.56 26.38
CA LYS A 51 18.74 28.21 26.50
C LYS A 51 18.90 29.67 26.04
N PRO A 52 18.01 30.19 25.17
CA PRO A 52 18.05 31.61 24.81
C PRO A 52 17.84 32.43 26.08
N LYS A 53 18.76 33.34 26.36
CA LYS A 53 18.61 34.36 27.41
C LYS A 53 17.42 35.23 27.02
N GLN A 54 16.30 35.09 27.72
CA GLN A 54 15.20 36.04 27.63
C GLN A 54 15.68 37.36 28.24
N THR A 55 15.94 38.35 27.38
CA THR A 55 16.19 39.73 27.78
C THR A 55 14.88 40.31 28.30
N ARG A 56 14.83 40.55 29.61
CA ARG A 56 13.68 41.13 30.31
C ARG A 56 13.70 42.64 30.15
N THR A 57 12.98 43.18 29.18
CA THR A 57 12.68 44.61 29.08
C THR A 57 11.61 44.96 30.11
N GLN A 58 11.93 45.88 31.02
CA GLN A 58 11.01 46.42 32.01
C GLN A 58 10.18 47.55 31.39
N THR A 59 8.86 47.49 31.54
CA THR A 59 7.96 48.65 31.45
C THR A 59 6.97 48.61 32.61
N PRO A 60 6.48 49.78 33.09
CA PRO A 60 5.90 49.91 34.42
C PRO A 60 4.40 49.65 34.46
N ARG A 61 3.98 49.26 35.67
CA ARG A 61 2.64 48.84 36.11
C ARG A 61 1.75 50.06 36.41
N PRO A 62 0.42 49.98 36.21
CA PRO A 62 -0.54 50.68 37.06
C PRO A 62 -1.35 49.71 37.92
N THR A 63 -1.74 50.24 39.08
CA THR A 63 -2.37 49.63 40.26
C THR A 63 -3.90 49.61 40.25
N SER A 64 -4.48 48.83 41.19
CA SER A 64 -5.89 48.71 41.64
C SER A 64 -6.76 47.74 40.79
N GLY A 65 -7.32 46.63 41.31
CA GLY A 65 -8.26 46.43 42.42
C GLY A 65 -8.84 44.98 42.36
N PRO A 66 -9.63 44.50 43.35
CA PRO A 66 -9.55 43.11 43.84
C PRO A 66 -10.69 42.16 43.42
N GLY A 67 -10.42 40.85 43.47
CA GLY A 67 -11.44 39.81 43.74
C GLY A 67 -11.55 38.65 42.76
N SER A 68 -10.93 37.51 43.09
CA SER A 68 -11.57 36.17 43.18
C SER A 68 -10.51 35.07 43.20
N GLU A 69 -10.48 34.33 44.31
CA GLU A 69 -9.63 33.18 44.56
C GLU A 69 -10.11 31.97 43.74
N GLY A 70 -9.20 31.39 42.96
CA GLY A 70 -9.33 30.06 42.37
C GLY A 70 -7.98 29.38 42.47
N ALA A 71 -7.90 28.33 43.29
CA ALA A 71 -6.69 27.60 43.61
C ALA A 71 -5.99 27.06 42.35
N ILE A 72 -4.74 27.47 42.12
CA ILE A 72 -3.86 26.88 41.13
C ILE A 72 -3.18 25.68 41.78
N GLU A 73 -3.51 24.48 41.32
CA GLU A 73 -2.81 23.26 41.70
C GLU A 73 -1.35 23.27 41.22
N ASP A 74 -0.49 22.78 42.12
CA ASP A 74 0.97 22.69 42.00
C ASP A 74 1.41 21.85 40.78
N PRO A 75 2.19 22.42 39.83
CA PRO A 75 2.70 21.71 38.64
C PRO A 75 3.59 20.50 38.94
N HIS A 76 4.01 20.30 40.20
CA HIS A 76 4.82 19.15 40.61
C HIS A 76 4.05 17.84 40.79
N LYS A 77 2.70 17.84 40.69
CA LYS A 77 1.89 16.60 40.81
C LYS A 77 1.59 15.84 39.51
N LEU A 78 1.97 16.39 38.34
CA LEU A 78 1.72 15.75 37.02
C LEU A 78 2.93 15.03 36.40
N GLN A 79 3.98 14.76 37.17
CA GLN A 79 5.07 13.89 36.71
C GLN A 79 4.73 12.42 36.95
N GLY A 80 4.17 11.78 35.92
CA GLY A 80 4.06 10.33 35.83
C GLY A 80 5.43 9.67 36.03
N LYS A 81 5.57 8.92 37.12
CA LYS A 81 6.80 8.20 37.48
C LYS A 81 6.99 7.01 36.53
N PHE A 82 7.83 7.17 35.52
CA PHE A 82 8.46 6.02 34.85
C PHE A 82 9.48 5.39 35.81
N LYS A 83 9.11 4.30 36.48
CA LYS A 83 10.08 3.42 37.15
C LYS A 83 10.70 2.49 36.10
N LEU A 84 11.91 2.81 35.63
CA LEU A 84 12.78 1.81 35.02
C LEU A 84 13.34 0.93 36.14
N ASN A 85 13.01 -0.37 36.15
CA ASN A 85 13.75 -1.35 36.93
C ASN A 85 15.16 -1.44 36.34
N THR A 86 16.11 -0.72 36.95
CA THR A 86 17.53 -0.87 36.69
C THR A 86 18.00 -2.19 37.32
N TRP A 87 18.24 -3.21 36.50
CA TRP A 87 19.07 -4.33 36.93
C TRP A 87 20.54 -3.90 37.01
N SER A 88 21.09 -4.05 38.21
CA SER A 88 22.52 -3.97 38.51
C SER A 88 23.21 -5.18 37.89
N THR A 89 24.05 -4.97 36.88
CA THR A 89 24.98 -5.98 36.39
C THR A 89 26.41 -5.53 36.70
N LYS A 90 27.09 -6.34 37.52
CA LYS A 90 28.48 -6.20 37.94
C LYS A 90 29.44 -6.13 36.73
N PRO A 91 30.57 -5.41 36.82
CA PRO A 91 31.51 -5.29 35.73
C PRO A 91 32.36 -6.57 35.62
N ARG A 92 32.27 -7.27 34.48
CA ARG A 92 33.18 -8.37 34.15
C ARG A 92 34.35 -7.83 33.32
N ARG A 93 35.56 -7.97 33.86
CA ARG A 93 36.84 -7.53 33.28
C ARG A 93 37.23 -8.36 32.04
N LYS A 94 37.70 -7.62 31.02
CA LYS A 94 38.73 -7.88 29.99
C LYS A 94 39.10 -9.32 29.60
N GLY A 95 39.10 -9.54 28.29
CA GLY A 95 40.04 -10.43 27.59
C GLY A 95 40.30 -9.88 26.18
N ALA A 96 41.48 -9.29 25.97
CA ALA A 96 41.92 -8.76 24.68
C ALA A 96 42.48 -9.89 23.81
N ARG A 97 42.16 -9.89 22.51
CA ARG A 97 42.94 -10.64 21.51
C ARG A 97 43.12 -9.78 20.26
N LYS A 98 44.38 -9.46 19.99
CA LYS A 98 44.91 -8.87 18.74
C LYS A 98 45.12 -10.00 17.71
N ILE A 99 44.96 -9.66 16.43
CA ILE A 99 45.55 -10.20 15.17
C ILE A 99 44.97 -9.24 14.09
N GLY A 100 45.68 -8.37 13.36
CA GLY A 100 46.77 -8.59 12.37
C GLY A 100 46.17 -9.20 11.09
N GLU A 101 46.28 -8.75 9.85
CA GLU A 101 46.98 -7.69 9.14
C GLU A 101 46.34 -7.60 7.71
N LYS A 102 46.72 -6.57 6.96
CA LYS A 102 46.30 -6.05 5.64
C LYS A 102 45.94 -7.03 4.51
N ALA A 103 45.05 -6.57 3.61
CA ALA A 103 45.16 -6.78 2.16
C ALA A 103 44.49 -5.62 1.39
N GLU A 104 45.11 -5.23 0.28
CA GLU A 104 44.91 -4.01 -0.51
C GLU A 104 43.70 -4.05 -1.47
N LEU A 105 43.23 -2.86 -1.83
CA LEU A 105 42.20 -2.56 -2.84
C LEU A 105 42.75 -2.66 -4.28
N PRO A 106 41.88 -2.88 -5.28
CA PRO A 106 42.08 -2.33 -6.61
C PRO A 106 41.16 -1.13 -6.89
N VAL A 107 41.76 -0.16 -7.58
CA VAL A 107 41.32 1.18 -8.03
C VAL A 107 40.35 1.08 -9.25
N PRO A 108 39.55 2.12 -9.56
CA PRO A 108 38.22 1.96 -10.14
C PRO A 108 38.16 2.01 -11.68
N ILE A 109 37.11 1.39 -12.22
CA ILE A 109 36.74 1.46 -13.63
C ILE A 109 36.11 2.83 -13.92
N VAL A 110 36.77 3.57 -14.81
CA VAL A 110 36.31 4.82 -15.43
C VAL A 110 35.16 4.51 -16.39
N LEU A 111 33.96 5.02 -16.11
CA LEU A 111 32.87 5.10 -17.09
C LEU A 111 32.59 6.56 -17.43
N LYS A 112 32.53 6.78 -18.76
CA LYS A 112 32.58 8.06 -19.45
C LYS A 112 31.43 9.00 -19.05
N HIS A 113 31.80 10.27 -18.90
CA HIS A 113 30.91 11.43 -18.86
C HIS A 113 29.84 11.38 -19.95
N VAL A 114 28.56 11.39 -19.54
CA VAL A 114 27.47 11.94 -20.37
C VAL A 114 27.16 13.31 -19.78
N SER A 115 27.51 14.33 -20.55
CA SER A 115 27.23 15.74 -20.27
C SER A 115 25.73 16.00 -20.43
N LEU A 116 25.04 16.41 -19.36
CA LEU A 116 23.77 17.11 -19.45
C LEU A 116 23.91 18.40 -18.64
N GLN A 117 23.72 19.51 -19.34
CA GLN A 117 23.91 20.87 -18.82
C GLN A 117 22.88 21.28 -17.77
N PRO A 118 23.19 22.28 -16.92
CA PRO A 118 22.44 22.56 -15.70
C PRO A 118 21.33 23.61 -15.93
N TYR A 119 20.10 23.28 -15.53
CA TYR A 119 19.11 24.29 -15.16
C TYR A 119 19.22 24.54 -13.65
N GLU A 120 20.15 25.41 -13.27
CA GLU A 120 20.20 25.99 -11.93
C GLU A 120 19.31 27.23 -11.90
N ARG A 121 18.18 27.16 -11.19
CA ARG A 121 17.65 28.21 -10.28
C ARG A 121 16.24 27.82 -9.82
N ALA A 122 16.16 27.16 -8.67
CA ALA A 122 14.99 27.22 -7.80
C ALA A 122 15.45 27.11 -6.34
N ILE A 123 15.29 28.23 -5.66
CA ILE A 123 15.28 28.51 -4.21
C ILE A 123 15.50 27.28 -3.29
N ARG A 124 16.63 27.27 -2.58
CA ARG A 124 16.94 26.31 -1.52
C ARG A 124 15.88 26.40 -0.40
N PRO A 125 15.28 25.27 0.04
CA PRO A 125 14.60 25.23 1.33
C PRO A 125 15.65 25.46 2.43
N THR A 126 15.61 26.62 3.05
CA THR A 126 16.45 26.91 4.21
C THR A 126 15.98 26.03 5.39
N SER A 127 16.94 25.31 5.98
CA SER A 127 16.85 24.58 7.25
C SER A 127 16.34 23.14 7.26
N ILE A 128 16.77 22.31 6.31
CA ILE A 128 17.09 20.91 6.63
C ILE A 128 18.60 20.79 6.51
N LYS A 129 19.32 20.70 7.64
CA LYS A 129 20.72 20.31 7.62
C LYS A 129 20.78 18.94 6.96
N ASN A 130 21.38 18.87 5.77
CA ASN A 130 21.66 17.65 5.03
C ASN A 130 22.17 16.57 5.99
N SER A 131 21.28 15.68 6.42
CA SER A 131 21.69 14.44 7.06
C SER A 131 22.38 13.62 5.98
N PRO A 132 23.56 13.02 6.26
CA PRO A 132 24.26 12.18 5.29
C PRO A 132 23.39 11.06 4.69
N ARG A 133 22.28 10.69 5.37
CA ARG A 133 21.32 9.67 4.90
C ARG A 133 20.35 10.16 3.83
N THR A 134 19.95 11.43 3.85
CA THR A 134 19.03 11.99 2.85
C THR A 134 19.72 12.29 1.51
N SER A 135 21.03 12.58 1.52
CA SER A 135 21.84 12.75 0.31
C SER A 135 22.24 11.44 -0.36
N ALA A 136 21.92 10.29 0.25
CA ALA A 136 22.35 8.97 -0.21
C ALA A 136 21.31 8.26 -1.09
N TYR A 137 20.17 8.88 -1.38
CA TYR A 137 19.21 8.33 -2.33
C TYR A 137 19.55 8.86 -3.73
N PRO A 138 20.22 8.09 -4.61
CA PRO A 138 20.39 8.52 -5.99
C PRO A 138 19.02 8.74 -6.63
N ASN A 139 18.92 9.79 -7.46
CA ASN A 139 17.72 10.26 -8.17
C ASN A 139 16.93 9.14 -8.90
N ILE A 140 17.54 7.97 -9.16
CA ILE A 140 16.96 6.84 -9.88
C ILE A 140 16.10 5.93 -8.97
N GLN A 141 16.49 5.69 -7.71
CA GLN A 141 15.76 4.80 -6.78
C GLN A 141 14.55 5.49 -6.13
N VAL A 142 14.67 6.79 -5.86
CA VAL A 142 13.57 7.66 -5.38
C VAL A 142 12.41 7.65 -6.37
N THR A 143 12.75 7.71 -7.66
CA THR A 143 11.78 7.69 -8.75
C THR A 143 11.11 6.32 -8.81
N THR A 144 11.86 5.21 -8.89
CA THR A 144 11.28 3.87 -9.15
C THR A 144 10.29 3.35 -8.08
N ALA A 145 10.50 3.60 -6.79
CA ALA A 145 9.57 3.15 -5.75
C ALA A 145 8.24 3.92 -5.76
N PHE A 146 8.29 5.23 -6.03
CA PHE A 146 7.10 6.06 -6.25
C PHE A 146 6.47 5.78 -7.63
N THR A 147 7.28 5.43 -8.65
CA THR A 147 6.78 5.21 -10.01
C THR A 147 6.04 3.90 -10.27
N ARG A 148 6.22 2.87 -9.42
CA ARG A 148 5.44 1.62 -9.54
C ARG A 148 3.92 1.82 -9.43
N ASN A 149 3.48 2.90 -8.79
CA ASN A 149 2.07 3.29 -8.74
C ASN A 149 1.83 4.70 -9.32
N ILE A 150 2.79 5.26 -10.09
CA ILE A 150 2.65 6.60 -10.70
C ILE A 150 1.41 6.63 -11.59
N PHE A 151 1.17 5.56 -12.34
CA PHE A 151 0.01 5.53 -13.22
C PHE A 151 -1.31 5.70 -12.44
N ALA A 152 -1.46 5.14 -11.23
CA ALA A 152 -2.74 5.25 -10.52
C ALA A 152 -2.83 6.41 -9.51
N ILE A 153 -1.71 6.93 -9.01
CA ILE A 153 -1.69 7.99 -7.99
C ILE A 153 -1.26 9.34 -8.56
N ASN A 154 -0.39 9.37 -9.56
CA ASN A 154 0.26 10.58 -10.07
C ASN A 154 0.35 10.59 -11.61
N TYR A 155 -0.74 10.22 -12.29
CA TYR A 155 -0.77 10.12 -13.74
C TYR A 155 -0.59 11.46 -14.47
N ASP A 156 -0.89 12.55 -13.76
CA ASP A 156 -0.81 13.94 -14.22
C ASP A 156 0.51 14.61 -13.85
N SER A 157 1.43 13.89 -13.20
CA SER A 157 2.69 14.41 -12.68
C SER A 157 2.51 15.64 -11.76
N SER A 158 1.32 15.82 -11.17
CA SER A 158 1.03 16.95 -10.27
C SER A 158 1.80 16.85 -8.96
N TRP A 159 2.23 15.64 -8.58
CA TRP A 159 3.09 15.40 -7.44
C TRP A 159 4.55 15.23 -7.86
N ASN A 160 5.43 16.02 -7.26
CA ASN A 160 6.86 15.93 -7.43
C ASN A 160 7.54 15.96 -6.06
N ILE A 161 8.35 14.94 -5.78
CA ILE A 161 9.06 14.84 -4.50
C ILE A 161 10.05 16.00 -4.28
N TYR A 162 10.61 16.56 -5.35
CA TYR A 162 11.55 17.67 -5.25
C TYR A 162 10.87 19.00 -4.84
N ASP A 163 9.55 19.08 -5.02
CA ASP A 163 8.76 20.26 -4.66
C ASP A 163 8.17 20.14 -3.23
N VAL A 164 8.49 19.07 -2.51
CA VAL A 164 8.01 18.83 -1.14
C VAL A 164 8.73 19.75 -0.16
N THR A 165 7.99 20.72 0.37
CA THR A 165 8.46 21.66 1.39
C THR A 165 8.13 21.22 2.82
N ASP A 166 7.12 20.37 2.97
CA ASP A 166 6.67 19.89 4.28
C ASP A 166 7.56 18.74 4.79
N SER A 167 8.10 18.90 6.00
CA SER A 167 9.01 17.93 6.60
C SER A 167 8.34 16.57 6.90
N ALA A 168 7.09 16.54 7.35
CA ALA A 168 6.39 15.29 7.62
C ALA A 168 6.17 14.51 6.31
N VAL A 169 5.79 15.23 5.25
CA VAL A 169 5.58 14.64 3.93
C VAL A 169 6.89 14.13 3.32
N LEU A 170 8.00 14.88 3.49
CA LEU A 170 9.32 14.41 3.04
C LEU A 170 9.70 13.10 3.75
N HIS A 171 9.58 13.06 5.08
CA HIS A 171 9.92 11.87 5.85
C HIS A 171 9.03 10.67 5.50
N VAL A 172 7.71 10.86 5.34
CA VAL A 172 6.83 9.73 4.96
C VAL A 172 7.14 9.23 3.56
N THR A 173 7.53 10.11 2.64
CA THR A 173 7.90 9.72 1.26
C THR A 173 9.19 8.93 1.26
N CYS A 174 10.22 9.36 2.01
CA CYS A 174 11.44 8.57 2.19
C CYS A 174 11.17 7.21 2.88
N CYS A 175 10.24 7.18 3.83
CA CYS A 175 9.79 5.93 4.47
C CYS A 175 9.19 4.98 3.44
N MET A 176 8.33 5.47 2.54
CA MET A 176 7.76 4.66 1.48
C MET A 176 8.80 4.12 0.50
N ILE A 177 9.77 4.94 0.10
CA ILE A 177 10.86 4.53 -0.80
C ILE A 177 11.71 3.42 -0.18
N SER A 178 12.13 3.63 1.08
CA SER A 178 12.93 2.64 1.81
C SER A 178 12.14 1.34 2.06
N GLN A 179 10.85 1.41 2.43
CA GLN A 179 10.03 0.22 2.60
C GLN A 179 9.85 -0.55 1.30
N ASN A 180 9.65 0.12 0.16
CA ASN A 180 9.57 -0.56 -1.13
C ASN A 180 10.89 -1.28 -1.49
N ARG A 181 12.04 -0.68 -1.17
CA ARG A 181 13.33 -1.35 -1.30
C ARG A 181 13.39 -2.61 -0.43
N ASP A 182 12.95 -2.51 0.82
CA ASP A 182 13.00 -3.62 1.76
C ASP A 182 12.07 -4.78 1.31
N ILE A 183 10.87 -4.46 0.81
CA ILE A 183 9.95 -5.43 0.17
C ILE A 183 10.63 -6.12 -1.00
N LEU A 184 11.29 -5.35 -1.88
CA LEU A 184 12.01 -5.88 -3.04
C LEU A 184 13.25 -6.70 -2.69
N SER A 185 13.80 -6.50 -1.49
CA SER A 185 14.91 -7.28 -0.97
C SER A 185 14.44 -8.45 -0.09
N SER A 186 13.13 -8.63 0.11
CA SER A 186 12.56 -9.59 1.07
C SER A 186 13.10 -9.42 2.49
N THR A 187 13.39 -8.19 2.90
CA THR A 187 13.89 -7.88 4.24
C THR A 187 12.79 -7.24 5.09
N ASP A 188 12.93 -7.38 6.41
CA ASP A 188 12.17 -6.56 7.36
C ASP A 188 12.49 -5.06 7.18
N ASP A 189 11.71 -4.19 7.84
CA ASP A 189 11.93 -2.74 7.82
C ASP A 189 13.39 -2.39 8.16
N SER A 190 14.06 -1.74 7.23
CA SER A 190 15.45 -1.31 7.36
C SER A 190 15.59 -0.18 8.38
N PRO A 191 16.82 0.08 8.88
CA PRO A 191 17.08 1.23 9.74
C PRO A 191 16.66 2.57 9.12
N ASP A 192 16.64 2.69 7.79
CA ASP A 192 16.19 3.88 7.08
C ASP A 192 14.67 4.02 7.14
N THR A 193 13.93 2.94 6.87
CA THR A 193 12.46 2.90 6.99
C THR A 193 12.02 3.27 8.39
N LEU A 194 12.61 2.62 9.40
CA LEU A 194 12.30 2.89 10.81
C LEU A 194 12.64 4.34 11.21
N TYR A 195 13.76 4.87 10.72
CA TYR A 195 14.16 6.26 10.98
C TYR A 195 13.15 7.26 10.41
N HIS A 196 12.80 7.12 9.13
CA HIS A 196 11.91 8.04 8.45
C HIS A 196 10.48 7.95 8.98
N LYS A 197 10.00 6.74 9.28
CA LYS A 197 8.72 6.49 9.98
C LYS A 197 8.68 7.19 11.33
N GLY A 198 9.73 7.00 12.14
CA GLY A 198 9.83 7.59 13.49
C GLY A 198 9.89 9.13 13.48
N GLU A 199 10.65 9.74 12.58
CA GLU A 199 10.71 11.20 12.47
C GLU A 199 9.39 11.80 11.97
N MET A 200 8.72 11.16 11.01
CA MET A 200 7.38 11.58 10.59
C MET A 200 6.40 11.56 11.77
N MET A 201 6.34 10.45 12.52
CA MET A 201 5.44 10.30 13.67
C MET A 201 5.71 11.35 14.75
N LYS A 202 6.99 11.68 14.98
CA LYS A 202 7.41 12.72 15.91
C LYS A 202 6.96 14.12 15.47
N ILE A 203 7.09 14.44 14.18
CA ILE A 203 6.61 15.71 13.62
C ILE A 203 5.09 15.81 13.76
N MET A 204 4.36 14.76 13.40
CA MET A 204 2.90 14.71 13.53
C MET A 204 2.44 14.84 14.98
N SER A 205 3.12 14.16 15.91
CA SER A 205 2.81 14.28 17.33
C SER A 205 2.99 15.71 17.83
N LEU A 206 4.06 16.40 17.40
CA LEU A 206 4.29 17.80 17.77
C LEU A 206 3.14 18.67 17.26
N ARG A 207 2.83 18.59 15.96
CA ARG A 207 1.75 19.34 15.30
C ARG A 207 0.40 19.15 15.98
N LEU A 208 0.03 17.92 16.32
CA LEU A 208 -1.28 17.65 16.93
C LEU A 208 -1.38 18.10 18.39
N THR A 209 -0.26 18.27 19.09
CA THR A 209 -0.23 18.81 20.45
C THR A 209 -0.15 20.34 20.52
N GLU A 210 0.26 20.98 19.42
CA GLU A 210 0.35 22.45 19.33
C GLU A 210 -1.03 23.07 19.16
N THR A 211 -1.46 23.87 20.14
CA THR A 211 -2.79 24.51 20.15
C THR A 211 -3.04 25.44 18.97
N SER A 212 -1.98 25.97 18.36
CA SER A 212 -2.05 26.88 17.20
C SER A 212 -2.02 26.15 15.86
N HIS A 213 -1.69 24.86 15.82
CA HIS A 213 -1.54 24.14 14.57
C HIS A 213 -2.90 23.89 13.94
N LYS A 214 -3.07 24.38 12.71
CA LYS A 214 -4.26 24.10 11.90
C LYS A 214 -3.96 22.89 11.03
N LEU A 215 -4.81 21.87 11.13
CA LEU A 215 -4.71 20.66 10.32
C LEU A 215 -4.72 21.03 8.84
N GLY A 216 -3.63 20.69 8.14
CA GLY A 216 -3.44 20.97 6.72
C GLY A 216 -3.46 19.71 5.85
N ASP A 217 -3.42 19.88 4.54
CA ASP A 217 -3.40 18.78 3.57
C ASP A 217 -2.14 17.92 3.72
N ALA A 218 -1.01 18.53 4.10
CA ALA A 218 0.24 17.82 4.38
C ALA A 218 0.12 16.84 5.56
N ASP A 219 -0.65 17.18 6.59
CA ASP A 219 -0.87 16.30 7.74
C ASP A 219 -1.69 15.08 7.34
N ILE A 220 -2.77 15.31 6.58
CA ILE A 220 -3.66 14.27 6.08
C ILE A 220 -2.93 13.36 5.09
N PHE A 221 -2.16 13.96 4.18
CA PHE A 221 -1.30 13.22 3.25
C PHE A 221 -0.37 12.29 4.01
N SER A 222 0.31 12.81 5.03
CA SER A 222 1.31 12.05 5.77
C SER A 222 0.68 10.86 6.50
N VAL A 223 -0.46 11.07 7.16
CA VAL A 223 -1.16 9.96 7.85
C VAL A 223 -1.77 8.96 6.86
N ALA A 224 -2.28 9.42 5.71
CA ALA A 224 -2.79 8.54 4.66
C ALA A 224 -1.70 7.60 4.13
N VAL A 225 -0.50 8.13 3.86
CA VAL A 225 0.64 7.30 3.45
C VAL A 225 1.02 6.31 4.55
N LEU A 226 1.01 6.68 5.84
CA LEU A 226 1.24 5.70 6.91
C LEU A 226 0.24 4.54 6.88
N VAL A 227 -1.05 4.81 6.69
CA VAL A 227 -2.06 3.75 6.58
C VAL A 227 -1.73 2.80 5.43
N ILE A 228 -1.29 3.33 4.28
CA ILE A 228 -0.84 2.52 3.13
C ILE A 228 0.36 1.65 3.51
N LEU A 229 1.40 2.23 4.11
CA LEU A 229 2.61 1.50 4.52
C LEU A 229 2.29 0.36 5.51
N GLU A 230 1.43 0.63 6.49
CA GLU A 230 0.98 -0.40 7.45
C GLU A 230 0.09 -1.46 6.79
N SER A 231 -0.69 -1.10 5.77
CA SER A 231 -1.52 -2.05 5.03
C SER A 231 -0.70 -2.96 4.12
N ILE A 232 0.43 -2.47 3.59
CA ILE A 232 1.31 -3.22 2.70
C ILE A 232 2.19 -4.20 3.48
N GLN A 233 2.79 -3.77 4.61
CA GLN A 233 3.79 -4.59 5.32
C GLN A 233 3.57 -4.65 6.84
N GLY A 234 2.84 -3.70 7.41
CA GLY A 234 2.68 -3.54 8.85
C GLY A 234 1.66 -4.45 9.52
N THR A 235 1.19 -4.01 10.68
CA THR A 235 0.23 -4.75 11.50
C THR A 235 -1.16 -4.15 11.42
N SER A 236 -2.18 -5.01 11.62
CA SER A 236 -3.58 -4.56 11.63
C SER A 236 -3.82 -3.49 12.69
N GLN A 237 -3.19 -3.62 13.86
CA GLN A 237 -3.34 -2.65 14.94
C GLN A 237 -2.80 -1.26 14.55
N ALA A 238 -1.59 -1.18 14.00
CA ALA A 238 -1.00 0.08 13.57
C ALA A 238 -1.80 0.72 12.42
N ALA A 239 -2.15 -0.08 11.41
CA ALA A 239 -2.98 0.37 10.29
C ALA A 239 -4.33 0.91 10.78
N THR A 240 -5.00 0.21 11.71
CA THR A 240 -6.31 0.60 12.26
C THR A 240 -6.20 1.93 13.00
N ALA A 241 -5.19 2.08 13.86
CA ALA A 241 -4.98 3.30 14.63
C ALA A 241 -4.77 4.51 13.70
N HIS A 242 -3.97 4.36 12.65
CA HIS A 242 -3.77 5.42 11.66
C HIS A 242 -5.02 5.68 10.81
N ARG A 243 -5.79 4.64 10.44
CA ARG A 243 -7.04 4.80 9.68
C ARG A 243 -8.09 5.59 10.48
N VAL A 244 -8.27 5.26 11.76
CA VAL A 244 -9.19 5.98 12.66
C VAL A 244 -8.75 7.44 12.81
N GLY A 245 -7.45 7.68 13.01
CA GLY A 245 -6.88 9.03 13.05
C GLY A 245 -7.14 9.81 11.77
N LEU A 246 -6.89 9.20 10.61
CA LEU A 246 -7.10 9.78 9.30
C LEU A 246 -8.57 10.16 9.07
N GLN A 247 -9.50 9.26 9.38
CA GLN A 247 -10.93 9.52 9.22
C GLN A 247 -11.36 10.73 10.05
N ARG A 248 -10.86 10.84 11.28
CA ARG A 248 -11.14 11.99 12.13
C ARG A 248 -10.53 13.28 11.59
N MET A 249 -9.31 13.24 11.05
CA MET A 249 -8.67 14.39 10.39
C MET A 249 -9.47 14.87 9.17
N VAL A 250 -9.90 13.94 8.31
CA VAL A 250 -10.75 14.25 7.15
C VAL A 250 -12.07 14.89 7.58
N ASN A 251 -12.72 14.35 8.61
CA ASN A 251 -13.96 14.92 9.14
C ASN A 251 -13.77 16.34 9.67
N LEU A 252 -12.68 16.60 10.39
CA LEU A 252 -12.35 17.94 10.91
C LEU A 252 -12.05 18.96 9.79
N ARG A 253 -11.62 18.51 8.60
CA ARG A 253 -11.47 19.37 7.41
C ARG A 253 -12.78 19.62 6.65
N GLY A 254 -13.90 19.04 7.09
CA GLY A 254 -15.20 19.16 6.44
C GLY A 254 -15.58 17.94 5.58
N GLY A 255 -14.93 16.80 5.81
CA GLY A 255 -15.16 15.55 5.07
C GLY A 255 -14.38 15.52 3.75
N TYR A 256 -14.44 14.38 3.03
CA TYR A 256 -13.66 14.19 1.80
C TYR A 256 -13.97 15.22 0.70
N GLN A 257 -15.18 15.80 0.72
CA GLN A 257 -15.61 16.84 -0.22
C GLN A 257 -14.76 18.11 -0.13
N SER A 258 -14.08 18.35 0.99
CA SER A 258 -13.15 19.48 1.13
C SER A 258 -11.96 19.37 0.16
N PHE A 259 -11.65 18.18 -0.35
CA PHE A 259 -10.51 17.91 -1.24
C PHE A 259 -10.89 17.90 -2.72
N LYS A 260 -12.10 18.31 -3.12
CA LYS A 260 -12.49 18.38 -4.56
C LYS A 260 -11.53 19.20 -5.42
N HIS A 261 -10.89 20.20 -4.83
CA HIS A 261 -9.90 21.05 -5.50
C HIS A 261 -8.53 20.36 -5.67
N SER A 262 -8.30 19.23 -5.02
CA SER A 262 -7.04 18.47 -5.05
C SER A 262 -7.30 17.01 -5.47
N PRO A 263 -7.27 16.71 -6.79
CA PRO A 263 -7.44 15.35 -7.31
C PRO A 263 -6.45 14.35 -6.71
N LEU A 264 -5.21 14.78 -6.45
CA LEU A 264 -4.19 13.95 -5.81
C LEU A 264 -4.64 13.48 -4.41
N MET A 265 -5.19 14.37 -3.59
CA MET A 265 -5.67 14.01 -2.25
C MET A 265 -6.83 13.02 -2.31
N LEU A 266 -7.76 13.19 -3.27
CA LEU A 266 -8.85 12.22 -3.48
C LEU A 266 -8.32 10.85 -3.91
N ARG A 267 -7.36 10.80 -4.84
CA ARG A 267 -6.70 9.54 -5.27
C ARG A 267 -5.99 8.88 -4.10
N LEU A 268 -5.27 9.66 -3.28
CA LEU A 268 -4.56 9.16 -2.11
C LEU A 268 -5.52 8.59 -1.06
N LEU A 269 -6.60 9.29 -0.73
CA LEU A 269 -7.60 8.83 0.23
C LEU A 269 -8.30 7.56 -0.26
N ALA A 270 -8.69 7.50 -1.54
CA ALA A 270 -9.27 6.30 -2.14
C ALA A 270 -8.31 5.12 -2.08
N TRP A 271 -7.05 5.32 -2.47
CA TRP A 271 -6.04 4.26 -2.40
C TRP A 271 -5.80 3.79 -0.97
N THR A 272 -5.73 4.72 -0.03
CA THR A 272 -5.54 4.41 1.40
C THR A 272 -6.63 3.48 1.91
N ASP A 273 -7.88 3.81 1.60
CA ASP A 273 -9.03 3.03 2.04
C ASP A 273 -9.14 1.68 1.34
N ILE A 274 -8.84 1.61 0.04
CA ILE A 274 -8.80 0.36 -0.73
C ILE A 274 -7.68 -0.56 -0.24
N ALA A 275 -6.46 -0.05 -0.04
CA ALA A 275 -5.32 -0.85 0.42
C ALA A 275 -5.60 -1.47 1.79
N TYR A 276 -6.13 -0.67 2.71
CA TYR A 276 -6.56 -1.15 4.02
C TYR A 276 -7.66 -2.23 3.88
N SER A 277 -8.69 -1.96 3.08
CA SER A 277 -9.84 -2.83 2.89
C SER A 277 -9.45 -4.19 2.30
N ILE A 278 -8.53 -4.18 1.33
CA ILE A 278 -7.95 -5.39 0.74
C ILE A 278 -7.20 -6.19 1.80
N ARG A 279 -6.26 -5.55 2.52
CA ARG A 279 -5.38 -6.24 3.46
C ARG A 279 -6.15 -6.90 4.60
N PHE A 280 -7.14 -6.20 5.14
CA PHE A 280 -7.83 -6.60 6.36
C PHE A 280 -9.25 -7.13 6.13
N ALA A 281 -9.64 -7.37 4.87
CA ALA A 281 -10.97 -7.85 4.49
C ALA A 281 -12.11 -7.04 5.15
N THR A 282 -12.02 -5.72 5.02
CA THR A 282 -13.07 -4.80 5.51
C THR A 282 -13.69 -4.05 4.35
N SER A 283 -14.90 -3.53 4.55
CA SER A 283 -15.50 -2.61 3.58
C SER A 283 -14.76 -1.27 3.57
N PRO A 284 -14.70 -0.58 2.41
CA PRO A 284 -14.26 0.80 2.32
C PRO A 284 -15.06 1.69 3.29
N ALA A 285 -14.39 2.64 3.94
CA ALA A 285 -15.01 3.59 4.88
C ALA A 285 -15.41 4.90 4.20
N PHE A 286 -14.74 5.29 3.12
CA PHE A 286 -15.16 6.42 2.30
C PHE A 286 -16.13 5.94 1.23
N PRO A 287 -17.08 6.78 0.79
CA PRO A 287 -17.86 6.46 -0.40
C PRO A 287 -16.96 6.39 -1.63
N CYS A 288 -17.48 5.84 -2.73
CA CYS A 288 -16.76 5.83 -4.00
C CYS A 288 -16.40 7.28 -4.40
N LEU A 289 -15.12 7.64 -4.31
CA LEU A 289 -14.65 9.02 -4.53
C LEU A 289 -14.56 9.39 -6.01
N PHE A 290 -14.64 8.38 -6.87
CA PHE A 290 -14.72 8.48 -8.30
C PHE A 290 -16.09 7.86 -8.63
N THR A 291 -16.98 8.57 -9.32
CA THR A 291 -18.34 8.05 -9.60
C THR A 291 -18.67 8.09 -11.08
N SER A 292 -17.89 8.85 -11.85
CA SER A 292 -17.98 8.87 -13.30
C SER A 292 -17.16 7.71 -13.86
N SER A 293 -17.77 6.53 -14.02
CA SER A 293 -17.18 5.53 -14.92
C SER A 293 -17.45 6.00 -16.35
N ILE A 294 -16.44 6.64 -16.94
CA ILE A 294 -16.55 7.22 -18.30
C ILE A 294 -16.51 6.12 -19.36
N MET A 295 -16.03 4.92 -19.02
CA MET A 295 -15.93 3.81 -19.96
C MET A 295 -17.18 2.95 -20.09
N ALA A 296 -18.24 3.12 -19.29
CA ALA A 296 -19.50 2.42 -19.53
C ALA A 296 -20.06 2.75 -20.93
N ASP A 297 -19.87 4.00 -21.37
CA ASP A 297 -20.43 4.53 -22.61
C ASP A 297 -19.44 4.63 -23.78
N ASN A 298 -18.13 4.49 -23.52
CA ASN A 298 -17.11 4.56 -24.57
C ASN A 298 -16.83 3.17 -25.19
N PRO A 299 -16.95 3.03 -26.52
CA PRO A 299 -16.56 1.80 -27.20
C PRO A 299 -15.07 1.54 -27.03
N LEU A 300 -14.68 0.26 -27.03
CA LEU A 300 -13.27 -0.15 -27.07
C LEU A 300 -12.51 0.61 -28.17
N PRO A 301 -11.23 0.97 -27.97
CA PRO A 301 -10.45 1.65 -29.01
C PRO A 301 -10.54 0.90 -30.34
N LYS A 302 -11.05 1.56 -31.38
CA LYS A 302 -11.33 0.95 -32.71
C LYS A 302 -10.09 0.37 -33.41
N ASN A 303 -8.89 0.64 -32.90
CA ASN A 303 -7.62 0.24 -33.49
C ASN A 303 -7.10 -1.13 -33.02
N THR A 304 -7.81 -1.85 -32.15
CA THR A 304 -7.41 -3.22 -31.81
C THR A 304 -8.06 -4.20 -32.77
N SER A 305 -7.38 -4.51 -33.87
CA SER A 305 -7.74 -5.52 -34.88
C SER A 305 -7.72 -6.96 -34.35
N ASN A 306 -7.95 -7.17 -33.05
CA ASN A 306 -7.74 -8.44 -32.38
C ASN A 306 -9.09 -9.18 -32.24
N PRO A 307 -9.36 -10.22 -33.05
CA PRO A 307 -10.63 -10.95 -33.04
C PRO A 307 -10.91 -11.68 -31.71
N SER A 308 -9.93 -11.74 -30.81
CA SER A 308 -10.08 -12.32 -29.46
C SER A 308 -10.93 -11.45 -28.52
N LEU A 309 -11.08 -10.15 -28.79
CA LEU A 309 -11.82 -9.21 -27.94
C LEU A 309 -13.35 -9.24 -28.17
N THR A 310 -13.79 -9.73 -29.33
CA THR A 310 -15.20 -9.88 -29.70
C THR A 310 -15.84 -11.17 -29.16
N MET A 311 -15.04 -12.10 -28.62
CA MET A 311 -15.51 -13.34 -27.96
C MET A 311 -15.78 -13.16 -26.45
N VAL A 312 -16.41 -12.06 -26.01
CA VAL A 312 -17.18 -12.20 -24.76
C VAL A 312 -18.33 -13.12 -25.14
N PRO A 313 -18.52 -14.30 -24.52
CA PRO A 313 -19.77 -15.03 -24.69
C PRO A 313 -20.92 -14.07 -24.42
N SER A 314 -22.11 -14.36 -24.93
CA SER A 314 -23.34 -13.69 -24.49
C SER A 314 -23.64 -14.04 -23.02
N LEU A 315 -22.72 -13.74 -22.10
CA LEU A 315 -23.02 -13.37 -20.73
C LEU A 315 -24.18 -12.39 -20.88
N GLN A 316 -25.30 -12.69 -20.23
CA GLN A 316 -26.43 -11.77 -20.16
C GLN A 316 -25.85 -10.38 -19.89
N SER A 317 -26.13 -9.44 -20.81
CA SER A 317 -25.45 -8.14 -20.90
C SER A 317 -25.50 -7.32 -19.59
N ASP A 318 -26.31 -7.78 -18.63
CA ASP A 318 -26.61 -7.14 -17.36
C ASP A 318 -25.95 -7.82 -16.14
N SER A 319 -25.17 -8.89 -16.32
CA SER A 319 -24.45 -9.53 -15.21
C SER A 319 -23.32 -8.64 -14.67
N GLU A 320 -23.20 -8.53 -13.34
CA GLU A 320 -22.09 -7.85 -12.67
C GLU A 320 -20.72 -8.38 -13.11
N THR A 321 -20.60 -9.68 -13.35
CA THR A 321 -19.40 -10.34 -13.87
C THR A 321 -19.01 -9.80 -15.24
N ALA A 322 -19.98 -9.63 -16.14
CA ALA A 322 -19.75 -9.13 -17.50
C ALA A 322 -19.20 -7.70 -17.47
N LEU A 323 -19.75 -6.86 -16.58
CA LEU A 323 -19.24 -5.52 -16.37
C LEU A 323 -17.80 -5.55 -15.84
N ILE A 324 -17.50 -6.35 -14.81
CA ILE A 324 -16.14 -6.48 -14.27
C ILE A 324 -15.16 -6.89 -15.37
N VAL A 325 -15.47 -7.95 -16.13
CA VAL A 325 -14.64 -8.40 -17.26
C VAL A 325 -14.42 -7.27 -18.27
N SER A 326 -15.50 -6.57 -18.67
CA SER A 326 -15.41 -5.48 -19.64
C SER A 326 -14.50 -4.34 -19.14
N THR A 327 -14.60 -3.96 -17.86
CA THR A 327 -13.79 -2.91 -17.25
C THR A 327 -12.33 -3.34 -17.14
N LEU A 328 -12.06 -4.59 -16.70
CA LEU A 328 -10.71 -5.12 -16.63
C LEU A 328 -10.04 -5.11 -18.01
N ARG A 329 -10.73 -5.60 -19.05
CA ARG A 329 -10.20 -5.58 -20.43
C ARG A 329 -9.91 -4.17 -20.90
N LYS A 330 -10.84 -3.23 -20.70
CA LYS A 330 -10.65 -1.83 -21.11
C LYS A 330 -9.42 -1.22 -20.42
N ILE A 331 -9.30 -1.36 -19.11
CA ILE A 331 -8.11 -0.93 -18.36
C ILE A 331 -6.85 -1.57 -18.95
N SER A 332 -6.84 -2.90 -19.12
CA SER A 332 -5.66 -3.64 -19.59
C SER A 332 -5.21 -3.23 -20.99
N LEU A 333 -6.15 -3.07 -21.92
CA LEU A 333 -5.86 -2.65 -23.28
C LEU A 333 -5.39 -1.21 -23.33
N THR A 334 -6.03 -0.32 -22.58
CA THR A 334 -5.65 1.10 -22.58
C THR A 334 -4.25 1.28 -22.01
N ILE A 335 -3.87 0.59 -20.92
CA ILE A 335 -2.50 0.75 -20.37
C ILE A 335 -1.40 0.27 -21.32
N ASP A 336 -1.71 -0.62 -22.26
CA ASP A 336 -0.77 -1.12 -23.27
C ASP A 336 -0.66 -0.20 -24.49
N LEU A 337 -1.55 0.80 -24.65
CA LEU A 337 -1.49 1.70 -25.77
C LEU A 337 -0.23 2.56 -25.71
N PRO A 338 0.53 2.68 -26.82
CA PRO A 338 1.61 3.63 -26.90
C PRO A 338 1.05 5.05 -26.83
N ASN A 339 1.69 5.93 -26.06
CA ASN A 339 1.38 7.37 -25.98
C ASN A 339 -0.01 7.73 -25.44
N LEU A 340 -0.37 7.25 -24.25
CA LEU A 340 -1.61 7.64 -23.58
C LEU A 340 -1.71 9.15 -23.31
N THR A 341 -2.84 9.73 -23.71
CA THR A 341 -3.16 11.13 -23.39
C THR A 341 -3.44 11.29 -21.89
N LEU A 342 -3.43 12.52 -21.40
CA LEU A 342 -3.75 12.81 -20.00
C LEU A 342 -5.19 12.39 -19.64
N ASP A 343 -6.12 12.57 -20.57
CA ASP A 343 -7.52 12.19 -20.40
C ASP A 343 -7.70 10.67 -20.37
N ASP A 344 -7.00 9.93 -21.25
CA ASP A 344 -7.02 8.46 -21.21
C ASP A 344 -6.56 7.95 -19.85
N LYS A 345 -5.43 8.49 -19.36
CA LYS A 345 -4.91 8.15 -18.03
C LYS A 345 -5.93 8.45 -16.93
N LYS A 346 -6.54 9.63 -16.95
CA LYS A 346 -7.56 10.04 -15.98
C LYS A 346 -8.74 9.06 -15.96
N ILE A 347 -9.21 8.64 -17.13
CA ILE A 347 -10.32 7.70 -17.26
C ILE A 347 -9.92 6.34 -16.67
N VAL A 348 -8.79 5.77 -17.08
CA VAL A 348 -8.33 4.46 -16.58
C VAL A 348 -8.16 4.48 -15.07
N VAL A 349 -7.61 5.56 -14.52
CA VAL A 349 -7.43 5.71 -13.06
C VAL A 349 -8.76 5.80 -12.34
N SER A 350 -9.72 6.55 -12.88
CA SER A 350 -11.07 6.64 -12.31
C SER A 350 -11.74 5.27 -12.30
N ASP A 351 -11.69 4.55 -13.43
CA ASP A 351 -12.27 3.21 -13.54
C ASP A 351 -11.57 2.19 -12.65
N LEU A 352 -10.25 2.27 -12.49
CA LEU A 352 -9.48 1.45 -11.57
C LEU A 352 -9.97 1.63 -10.13
N TYR A 353 -10.14 2.87 -9.65
CA TYR A 353 -10.67 3.10 -8.30
C TYR A 353 -12.13 2.64 -8.17
N ASN A 354 -12.96 2.91 -9.18
CA ASN A 354 -14.38 2.51 -9.19
C ASN A 354 -14.55 1.00 -9.07
N ILE A 355 -13.84 0.25 -9.91
CA ILE A 355 -13.98 -1.20 -9.96
C ILE A 355 -13.42 -1.85 -8.69
N GLN A 356 -12.31 -1.33 -8.15
CA GLN A 356 -11.76 -1.80 -6.87
C GLN A 356 -12.76 -1.57 -5.72
N TYR A 357 -13.35 -0.37 -5.65
CA TYR A 357 -14.37 -0.06 -4.65
C TYR A 357 -15.58 -0.98 -4.76
N ARG A 358 -16.10 -1.19 -5.98
CA ARG A 358 -17.26 -2.04 -6.23
C ARG A 358 -16.99 -3.50 -5.87
N LEU A 359 -15.83 -4.04 -6.26
CA LEU A 359 -15.41 -5.40 -5.92
C LEU A 359 -15.30 -5.57 -4.40
N LEU A 360 -14.69 -4.61 -3.69
CA LEU A 360 -14.60 -4.66 -2.23
C LEU A 360 -15.95 -4.56 -1.54
N SER A 361 -16.84 -3.71 -2.06
CA SER A 361 -18.19 -3.56 -1.51
C SER A 361 -19.01 -4.84 -1.69
N SER A 362 -18.90 -5.51 -2.85
CA SER A 362 -19.63 -6.75 -3.11
C SER A 362 -19.06 -7.94 -2.35
N LEU A 363 -17.73 -8.06 -2.22
CA LEU A 363 -17.07 -9.15 -1.50
C LEU A 363 -17.32 -9.14 0.01
N ASN A 364 -17.64 -7.98 0.59
CA ASN A 364 -17.92 -7.81 2.02
C ASN A 364 -19.41 -7.65 2.33
N SER A 365 -20.28 -7.68 1.31
CA SER A 365 -21.71 -7.74 1.52
C SER A 365 -22.07 -9.11 2.13
N PRO A 366 -22.96 -9.19 3.15
CA PRO A 366 -23.43 -10.47 3.65
C PRO A 366 -24.22 -11.19 2.56
N SER A 367 -23.57 -12.11 1.84
CA SER A 367 -24.21 -12.93 0.82
C SER A 367 -25.33 -13.76 1.45
N THR A 368 -26.53 -13.70 0.87
CA THR A 368 -27.70 -14.52 1.25
C THR A 368 -27.60 -15.97 0.75
N SER A 369 -26.69 -16.24 -0.19
CA SER A 369 -26.36 -17.58 -0.66
C SER A 369 -24.93 -17.90 -0.24
N GLY A 370 -24.76 -18.86 0.68
CA GLY A 370 -23.46 -19.30 1.20
C GLY A 370 -22.61 -20.10 0.22
N ALA A 371 -22.88 -20.06 -1.08
CA ALA A 371 -22.11 -20.75 -2.09
C ALA A 371 -20.90 -19.88 -2.54
N CYS A 372 -19.70 -20.27 -2.12
CA CYS A 372 -18.45 -19.78 -2.70
C CYS A 372 -18.28 -20.36 -4.11
N ASP A 373 -18.76 -19.65 -5.13
CA ASP A 373 -18.72 -20.08 -6.52
C ASP A 373 -17.53 -19.48 -7.31
N LEU A 374 -17.46 -19.83 -8.60
CA LEU A 374 -16.40 -19.36 -9.50
C LEU A 374 -16.47 -17.85 -9.73
N ASP A 375 -17.66 -17.23 -9.65
CA ASP A 375 -17.82 -15.78 -9.77
C ASP A 375 -17.20 -15.06 -8.57
N TYR A 376 -17.41 -15.59 -7.36
CA TYR A 376 -16.78 -15.07 -6.15
C TYR A 376 -15.25 -15.19 -6.22
N ALA A 377 -14.73 -16.33 -6.68
CA ALA A 377 -13.31 -16.52 -6.93
C ALA A 377 -12.77 -15.52 -7.97
N PHE A 378 -13.53 -15.27 -9.05
CA PHE A 378 -13.19 -14.30 -10.08
C PHE A 378 -13.12 -12.87 -9.53
N ARG A 379 -14.05 -12.45 -8.67
CA ARG A 379 -14.02 -11.11 -8.04
C ARG A 379 -12.78 -10.91 -7.18
N ILE A 380 -12.37 -11.93 -6.42
CA ILE A 380 -11.13 -11.91 -5.63
C ILE A 380 -9.92 -11.81 -6.57
N ALA A 381 -9.85 -12.66 -7.60
CA ALA A 381 -8.76 -12.63 -8.57
C ALA A 381 -8.71 -11.29 -9.34
N SER A 382 -9.85 -10.67 -9.61
CA SER A 382 -9.96 -9.34 -10.21
C SER A 382 -9.29 -8.26 -9.35
N LEU A 383 -9.52 -8.28 -8.04
CA LEU A 383 -8.81 -7.39 -7.12
C LEU A 383 -7.30 -7.66 -7.10
N VAL A 384 -6.89 -8.93 -7.07
CA VAL A 384 -5.47 -9.29 -7.10
C VAL A 384 -4.84 -8.80 -8.40
N TYR A 385 -5.49 -9.01 -9.54
CA TYR A 385 -5.04 -8.58 -10.86
C TYR A 385 -4.80 -7.06 -10.94
N LEU A 386 -5.79 -6.27 -10.51
CA LEU A 386 -5.71 -4.81 -10.52
C LEU A 386 -4.58 -4.27 -9.63
N ASN A 387 -4.26 -4.94 -8.53
CA ASN A 387 -3.19 -4.48 -7.66
C ASN A 387 -1.82 -5.01 -8.11
N HIS A 388 -1.72 -6.29 -8.44
CA HIS A 388 -0.46 -6.92 -8.78
C HIS A 388 0.05 -6.47 -10.15
N PHE A 389 -0.79 -6.51 -11.19
CA PHE A 389 -0.38 -6.19 -12.55
C PHE A 389 -0.57 -4.71 -12.90
N ILE A 390 -1.72 -4.12 -12.58
CA ILE A 390 -2.03 -2.75 -13.01
C ILE A 390 -1.37 -1.70 -12.09
N ARG A 391 -1.33 -1.95 -10.77
CA ARG A 391 -0.62 -1.09 -9.80
C ARG A 391 0.80 -1.57 -9.46
N GLU A 392 1.28 -2.62 -10.16
CA GLU A 392 2.62 -3.18 -10.02
C GLU A 392 3.02 -3.46 -8.56
N GLN A 393 2.08 -3.90 -7.74
CA GLN A 393 2.35 -4.28 -6.36
C GLN A 393 3.13 -5.59 -6.34
N SER A 394 4.28 -5.59 -5.67
CA SER A 394 5.14 -6.78 -5.58
C SER A 394 4.38 -7.91 -4.89
N ASN A 395 4.54 -9.14 -5.40
CA ASN A 395 4.10 -10.37 -4.72
C ASN A 395 4.77 -10.58 -3.34
N ARG A 396 5.82 -9.82 -3.01
CA ARG A 396 6.47 -9.84 -1.70
C ARG A 396 5.72 -9.01 -0.66
N ALA A 397 4.89 -8.06 -1.11
CA ALA A 397 4.03 -7.29 -0.23
C ALA A 397 2.94 -8.17 0.37
N ARG A 398 2.56 -7.90 1.62
CA ARG A 398 1.52 -8.65 2.34
C ARG A 398 0.11 -8.21 1.96
N LEU A 399 -0.02 -7.27 1.04
CA LEU A 399 -1.31 -6.71 0.63
C LEU A 399 -2.29 -7.81 0.21
N HIS A 400 -1.82 -8.88 -0.45
CA HIS A 400 -2.68 -9.91 -1.05
C HIS A 400 -2.92 -11.14 -0.18
N ASP A 401 -2.24 -11.30 0.96
CA ASP A 401 -2.27 -12.57 1.73
C ASP A 401 -3.70 -13.05 2.03
N ASN A 402 -4.58 -12.14 2.47
CA ASN A 402 -5.97 -12.49 2.82
C ASN A 402 -6.77 -12.92 1.59
N LEU A 403 -6.63 -12.18 0.48
CA LEU A 403 -7.31 -12.48 -0.77
C LEU A 403 -6.86 -13.85 -1.32
N LEU A 404 -5.56 -14.10 -1.36
CA LEU A 404 -5.00 -15.35 -1.86
C LEU A 404 -5.38 -16.54 -0.97
N SER A 405 -5.38 -16.37 0.36
CA SER A 405 -5.81 -17.42 1.30
C SER A 405 -7.29 -17.78 1.10
N ARG A 406 -8.15 -16.77 0.92
CA ARG A 406 -9.58 -16.99 0.60
C ARG A 406 -9.75 -17.67 -0.75
N LEU A 407 -9.02 -17.22 -1.76
CA LEU A 407 -9.06 -17.81 -3.10
C LEU A 407 -8.65 -19.28 -3.09
N ALA A 408 -7.56 -19.62 -2.39
CA ALA A 408 -7.11 -21.00 -2.23
C ALA A 408 -8.16 -21.87 -1.53
N ALA A 409 -8.79 -21.36 -0.47
CA ALA A 409 -9.86 -22.08 0.23
C ALA A 409 -11.07 -22.36 -0.68
N ILE A 410 -11.50 -21.36 -1.48
CA ILE A 410 -12.61 -21.50 -2.42
C ILE A 410 -12.29 -22.59 -3.46
N LEU A 411 -11.14 -22.47 -4.14
CA LEU A 411 -10.74 -23.41 -5.19
C LEU A 411 -10.54 -24.84 -4.68
N LYS A 412 -10.07 -25.00 -3.43
CA LYS A 412 -9.95 -26.31 -2.77
C LYS A 412 -11.30 -26.92 -2.42
N SER A 413 -12.28 -26.10 -2.05
CA SER A 413 -13.63 -26.56 -1.67
C SER A 413 -14.54 -26.86 -2.87
N MET A 414 -14.17 -26.39 -4.06
CA MET A 414 -15.00 -26.49 -5.25
C MET A 414 -15.07 -27.93 -5.77
N ARG A 415 -16.29 -28.41 -6.02
CA ARG A 415 -16.57 -29.72 -6.60
C ARG A 415 -16.51 -29.64 -8.12
N TRP A 416 -15.30 -29.67 -8.66
CA TRP A 416 -15.04 -29.60 -10.10
C TRP A 416 -15.75 -30.72 -10.88
N ASP A 417 -15.92 -31.89 -10.26
CA ASP A 417 -16.69 -32.99 -10.85
C ASP A 417 -18.13 -32.58 -11.12
N VAL A 418 -18.80 -31.89 -10.20
CA VAL A 418 -20.19 -31.44 -10.38
C VAL A 418 -20.26 -30.24 -11.33
N GLU A 419 -19.35 -29.28 -11.16
CA GLU A 419 -19.27 -28.10 -12.03
C GLU A 419 -19.06 -28.52 -13.49
N PHE A 420 -18.08 -29.38 -13.79
CA PHE A 420 -17.78 -29.80 -15.16
C PHE A 420 -18.62 -30.99 -15.67
N SER A 421 -19.21 -31.85 -14.82
CA SER A 421 -20.02 -32.99 -15.30
C SER A 421 -21.37 -32.57 -15.87
N GLY A 422 -21.97 -31.49 -15.35
CA GLY A 422 -23.13 -30.86 -16.00
C GLY A 422 -22.83 -30.34 -17.42
N TRP A 423 -21.55 -30.28 -17.80
CA TRP A 423 -21.04 -29.69 -19.04
C TRP A 423 -20.54 -30.73 -20.05
N ALA A 424 -20.44 -32.01 -19.66
CA ALA A 424 -19.90 -33.08 -20.51
C ALA A 424 -20.84 -33.47 -21.67
N SER A 425 -22.14 -33.19 -21.56
CA SER A 425 -23.13 -33.43 -22.62
C SER A 425 -23.09 -32.39 -23.76
N ASP A 426 -22.35 -31.29 -23.59
CA ASP A 426 -22.20 -30.23 -24.59
C ASP A 426 -20.83 -29.55 -24.45
N SER A 427 -19.75 -30.33 -24.65
CA SER A 427 -18.36 -29.87 -24.47
C SER A 427 -17.98 -28.68 -25.36
N ASP A 428 -18.79 -28.40 -26.40
CA ASP A 428 -18.64 -27.28 -27.32
C ASP A 428 -19.45 -26.04 -26.91
N SER A 429 -20.18 -26.11 -25.79
CA SER A 429 -20.91 -24.97 -25.26
C SER A 429 -19.95 -23.84 -24.89
N LYS A 430 -20.24 -22.64 -25.41
CA LYS A 430 -19.45 -21.43 -25.15
C LYS A 430 -19.37 -21.07 -23.66
N ASP A 431 -20.37 -21.45 -22.85
CA ASP A 431 -20.39 -21.19 -21.40
C ASP A 431 -19.35 -22.04 -20.66
N VAL A 432 -19.23 -23.31 -21.05
CA VAL A 432 -18.28 -24.28 -20.51
C VAL A 432 -16.86 -23.81 -20.77
N GLN A 433 -16.57 -23.44 -22.01
CA GLN A 433 -15.26 -22.93 -22.40
C GLN A 433 -14.93 -21.61 -21.67
N TRP A 434 -15.91 -20.73 -21.50
CA TRP A 434 -15.72 -19.49 -20.73
C TRP A 434 -15.33 -19.74 -19.28
N LYS A 435 -16.00 -20.67 -18.59
CA LYS A 435 -15.66 -21.02 -17.20
C LYS A 435 -14.28 -21.65 -17.09
N LYS A 436 -13.88 -22.46 -18.07
CA LYS A 436 -12.52 -22.99 -18.19
C LYS A 436 -11.48 -21.86 -18.34
N ASP A 437 -11.74 -20.88 -19.20
CA ASP A 437 -10.88 -19.72 -19.40
C ASP A 437 -10.77 -18.87 -18.14
N LEU A 438 -11.90 -18.68 -17.45
CA LEU A 438 -12.00 -17.92 -16.20
C LEU A 438 -11.18 -18.59 -15.10
N LEU A 439 -11.31 -19.90 -14.93
CA LEU A 439 -10.54 -20.66 -13.95
C LEU A 439 -9.04 -20.56 -14.22
N MET A 440 -8.61 -20.76 -15.46
CA MET A 440 -7.21 -20.63 -15.84
C MET A 440 -6.65 -19.24 -15.57
N TRP A 441 -7.45 -18.21 -15.81
CA TRP A 441 -7.08 -16.83 -15.53
C TRP A 441 -6.97 -16.57 -14.03
N ILE A 442 -7.94 -17.04 -13.23
CA ILE A 442 -7.93 -16.96 -11.76
C ILE A 442 -6.64 -17.58 -11.20
N VAL A 443 -6.33 -18.80 -11.62
CA VAL A 443 -5.14 -19.53 -11.15
C VAL A 443 -3.86 -18.81 -11.56
N PHE A 444 -3.77 -18.32 -12.81
CA PHE A 444 -2.63 -17.54 -13.27
C PHE A 444 -2.38 -16.30 -12.39
N VAL A 445 -3.41 -15.51 -12.15
CA VAL A 445 -3.31 -14.30 -11.32
C VAL A 445 -2.88 -14.66 -9.89
N ALA A 446 -3.43 -15.73 -9.34
CA ALA A 446 -3.09 -16.21 -8.01
C ALA A 446 -1.62 -16.67 -7.93
N LEU A 447 -1.13 -17.42 -8.92
CA LEU A 447 0.25 -17.89 -9.00
C LEU A 447 1.25 -16.73 -9.09
N ALA A 448 0.96 -15.73 -9.92
CA ALA A 448 1.80 -14.56 -10.08
C ALA A 448 1.93 -13.76 -8.78
N ALA A 449 0.80 -13.56 -8.10
CA ALA A 449 0.75 -12.80 -6.84
C ALA A 449 1.20 -13.60 -5.61
N SER A 450 1.35 -14.93 -5.70
CA SER A 450 1.78 -15.77 -4.58
C SER A 450 3.24 -15.54 -4.22
N ARG A 451 3.53 -15.49 -2.92
CA ARG A 451 4.87 -15.24 -2.36
C ARG A 451 5.66 -16.52 -2.10
N ASP A 452 4.97 -17.57 -1.68
CA ASP A 452 5.58 -18.83 -1.26
C ASP A 452 5.16 -19.99 -2.17
N ASP A 453 6.04 -20.98 -2.23
CA ASP A 453 5.85 -22.14 -3.10
C ASP A 453 4.71 -23.04 -2.65
N VAL A 454 4.39 -23.06 -1.34
CA VAL A 454 3.28 -23.87 -0.81
C VAL A 454 1.94 -23.41 -1.39
N MET A 455 1.70 -22.10 -1.38
CA MET A 455 0.50 -21.51 -1.96
C MET A 455 0.47 -21.72 -3.48
N ARG A 456 1.61 -21.58 -4.16
CA ARG A 456 1.72 -21.86 -5.61
C ARG A 456 1.38 -23.30 -5.96
N ILE A 457 1.91 -24.27 -5.21
CA ILE A 457 1.59 -25.70 -5.36
C ILE A 457 0.08 -25.93 -5.17
N GLY A 458 -0.52 -25.30 -4.17
CA GLY A 458 -1.97 -25.39 -3.93
C GLY A 458 -2.81 -24.94 -5.13
N PHE A 459 -2.43 -23.83 -5.78
CA PHE A 459 -3.12 -23.34 -6.98
C PHE A 459 -2.91 -24.24 -8.20
N ILE A 460 -1.71 -24.79 -8.39
CA ILE A 460 -1.45 -25.78 -9.45
C ILE A 460 -2.25 -27.06 -9.22
N ALA A 461 -2.35 -27.53 -7.98
CA ALA A 461 -3.12 -28.70 -7.62
C ALA A 461 -4.63 -28.49 -7.87
N ALA A 462 -5.15 -27.30 -7.56
CA ALA A 462 -6.53 -26.93 -7.88
C ALA A 462 -6.80 -26.97 -9.40
N LEU A 463 -5.90 -26.42 -10.22
CA LEU A 463 -6.02 -26.46 -11.68
C LEU A 463 -5.97 -27.90 -12.22
N ARG A 464 -5.08 -28.74 -11.68
CA ARG A 464 -4.99 -30.16 -12.07
C ARG A 464 -6.25 -30.94 -11.71
N THR A 465 -6.81 -30.68 -10.53
CA THR A 465 -8.04 -31.33 -10.04
C THR A 465 -9.23 -30.92 -10.90
N ALA A 466 -9.26 -29.67 -11.35
CA ALA A 466 -10.29 -29.16 -12.25
C ALA A 466 -10.21 -29.77 -13.66
N GLY A 467 -8.99 -30.02 -14.16
CA GLY A 467 -8.79 -30.63 -15.48
C GLY A 467 -7.30 -30.85 -15.80
N PRO A 468 -6.82 -32.10 -15.92
CA PRO A 468 -5.43 -32.35 -16.26
C PRO A 468 -5.05 -31.86 -17.67
N GLU A 469 -6.04 -31.62 -18.54
CA GLU A 469 -5.84 -31.05 -19.88
C GLU A 469 -5.29 -29.62 -19.84
N PHE A 470 -5.57 -28.84 -18.78
CA PHE A 470 -5.07 -27.47 -18.65
C PHE A 470 -3.54 -27.39 -18.66
N LEU A 471 -2.88 -28.43 -18.14
CA LEU A 471 -1.43 -28.52 -18.08
C LEU A 471 -0.80 -29.07 -19.38
N ARG A 472 -1.62 -29.47 -20.36
CA ARG A 472 -1.18 -29.97 -21.66
C ARG A 472 -1.27 -28.93 -22.77
N LEU A 473 -1.88 -27.77 -22.49
CA LEU A 473 -2.04 -26.69 -23.46
C LEU A 473 -0.68 -26.09 -23.83
N GLY A 474 -0.55 -25.59 -25.06
CA GLY A 474 0.61 -24.79 -25.44
C GLY A 474 0.59 -23.40 -24.79
N LEU A 475 1.75 -22.79 -24.57
CA LEU A 475 1.86 -21.44 -23.99
C LEU A 475 1.04 -20.40 -24.78
N ASP A 476 1.06 -20.46 -26.12
CA ASP A 476 0.27 -19.56 -26.97
C ASP A 476 -1.23 -19.74 -26.79
N GLU A 477 -1.67 -20.99 -26.59
CA GLU A 477 -3.06 -21.29 -26.32
C GLU A 477 -3.47 -20.72 -24.96
N VAL A 478 -2.68 -20.97 -23.91
CA VAL A 478 -2.89 -20.42 -22.56
C VAL A 478 -3.03 -18.90 -22.61
N LYS A 479 -2.09 -18.23 -23.32
CA LYS A 479 -2.12 -16.78 -23.52
C LYS A 479 -3.38 -16.33 -24.25
N ALA A 480 -3.82 -17.05 -25.28
CA ALA A 480 -5.07 -16.75 -25.98
C ALA A 480 -6.29 -16.89 -25.06
N ARG A 481 -6.32 -17.89 -24.15
CA ARG A 481 -7.39 -18.05 -23.16
C ARG A 481 -7.41 -16.89 -22.16
N HIS A 482 -6.25 -16.48 -21.64
CA HIS A 482 -6.17 -15.35 -20.71
C HIS A 482 -6.60 -14.02 -21.33
N ARG A 483 -6.29 -13.79 -22.62
CA ARG A 483 -6.80 -12.62 -23.38
C ARG A 483 -8.31 -12.58 -23.49
N ARG A 484 -8.99 -13.74 -23.44
CA ARG A 484 -10.45 -13.81 -23.37
C ARG A 484 -10.98 -13.42 -22.00
N VAL A 485 -10.18 -13.25 -20.95
CA VAL A 485 -10.68 -12.73 -19.66
C VAL A 485 -10.22 -11.29 -19.49
N ALA A 486 -8.96 -11.07 -19.12
CA ALA A 486 -8.30 -9.77 -19.05
C ALA A 486 -6.79 -9.97 -19.20
N TRP A 487 -6.15 -9.21 -20.08
CA TRP A 487 -4.73 -9.38 -20.37
C TRP A 487 -4.10 -8.05 -20.74
N SER A 488 -2.96 -7.76 -20.13
CA SER A 488 -2.06 -6.69 -20.56
C SER A 488 -0.77 -7.33 -21.04
N GLU A 489 -0.44 -7.11 -22.30
CA GLU A 489 0.77 -7.65 -22.92
C GLU A 489 2.03 -7.16 -22.21
N SER A 490 2.06 -5.88 -21.80
CA SER A 490 3.21 -5.28 -21.14
C SER A 490 3.41 -5.74 -19.69
N LYS A 491 2.35 -6.21 -19.02
CA LYS A 491 2.39 -6.58 -17.59
C LYS A 491 2.36 -8.08 -17.35
N CYS A 492 1.65 -8.84 -18.17
CA CYS A 492 1.34 -10.24 -17.89
C CYS A 492 2.28 -11.22 -18.57
N SER A 493 2.91 -10.84 -19.70
CA SER A 493 3.70 -11.77 -20.52
C SER A 493 4.89 -12.36 -19.77
N GLU A 494 5.71 -11.52 -19.13
CA GLU A 494 6.89 -11.98 -18.38
C GLU A 494 6.50 -12.92 -17.22
N ALA A 495 5.45 -12.57 -16.48
CA ALA A 495 4.97 -13.39 -15.37
C ALA A 495 4.44 -14.76 -15.86
N LEU A 496 3.72 -14.78 -17.00
CA LEU A 496 3.24 -16.04 -17.56
C LEU A 496 4.41 -16.91 -18.02
N ASP A 497 5.40 -16.34 -18.69
CA ASP A 497 6.58 -17.08 -19.13
C ASP A 497 7.35 -17.66 -17.94
N GLU A 498 7.54 -16.89 -16.86
CA GLU A 498 8.19 -17.37 -15.63
C GLU A 498 7.40 -18.54 -15.01
N ILE A 499 6.10 -18.36 -14.79
CA ILE A 499 5.23 -19.37 -14.17
C ILE A 499 5.16 -20.62 -15.04
N TRP A 500 4.98 -20.47 -16.35
CA TRP A 500 4.85 -21.60 -17.26
C TRP A 500 6.14 -22.40 -17.37
N ASN A 501 7.28 -21.72 -17.41
CA ASN A 501 8.59 -22.37 -17.35
C ASN A 501 8.79 -23.11 -16.03
N ALA A 502 8.34 -22.55 -14.89
CA ALA A 502 8.42 -23.24 -13.59
C ALA A 502 7.53 -24.50 -13.57
N ILE A 503 6.30 -24.42 -14.08
CA ILE A 503 5.37 -25.55 -14.18
C ILE A 503 5.97 -26.69 -15.03
N ILE A 504 6.56 -26.36 -16.18
CA ILE A 504 7.19 -27.33 -17.09
C ILE A 504 8.49 -27.90 -16.51
N LYS A 505 9.43 -27.03 -16.10
CA LYS A 505 10.79 -27.44 -15.71
C LYS A 505 10.82 -28.20 -14.39
N GLU A 506 10.06 -27.74 -13.40
CA GLU A 506 10.16 -28.29 -12.05
C GLU A 506 9.31 -29.56 -11.89
N GLY A 507 8.56 -29.96 -12.93
CA GLY A 507 7.70 -31.13 -12.84
C GLY A 507 6.72 -31.01 -11.68
N PHE A 508 6.32 -29.77 -11.30
CA PHE A 508 5.23 -29.53 -10.34
C PHE A 508 3.97 -30.33 -10.73
N GLY A 509 3.88 -30.70 -12.02
CA GLY A 509 2.97 -31.67 -12.66
C GLY A 509 3.00 -33.14 -12.20
N LEU A 510 4.16 -33.68 -11.79
CA LEU A 510 4.44 -35.12 -11.89
C LEU A 510 5.05 -35.79 -10.65
N ARG A 511 5.54 -35.07 -9.64
CA ARG A 511 6.01 -35.72 -8.40
C ARG A 511 4.84 -35.91 -7.44
N ALA A 512 4.35 -37.16 -7.34
CA ALA A 512 3.29 -37.57 -6.42
C ALA A 512 3.60 -37.27 -4.94
N GLU A 513 4.88 -37.11 -4.60
CA GLU A 513 5.39 -36.94 -3.24
C GLU A 513 4.96 -35.64 -2.55
N TYR A 514 4.47 -34.63 -3.28
CA TYR A 514 4.03 -33.34 -2.71
C TYR A 514 2.53 -33.25 -2.41
N LEU A 515 1.75 -34.32 -2.66
CA LEU A 515 0.29 -34.33 -2.50
C LEU A 515 -0.19 -35.03 -1.21
N GLU A 516 0.70 -35.66 -0.45
CA GLU A 516 0.38 -36.32 0.83
C GLU A 516 0.63 -35.44 2.08
N ALA A 517 1.02 -34.18 1.89
CA ALA A 517 1.20 -33.17 2.95
C ALA A 517 0.20 -32.02 2.78
#